data_AF-A0A4X2JX25-F1
#
_entry.id   AF-A0A4X2JX25-F1
#
_cell.length_a   1.000
_cell.length_b   1.000
_cell.length_c   1.000
_cell.angle_alpha   90.00
_cell.angle_beta   90.00
_cell.angle_gamma   90.00
#
_symmetry.space_group_name_H-M   'P 1'
#
loop_
_entity.id
_entity.type
_entity.pdbx_description
1 polymer ?
#
loop_
_entity_poly.entity_id
_entity_poly.type
_entity_poly.pdbx_seq_one_letter_code
_entity_poly.pdbx_strand_id
1 'polypeptide(L)'
;MCTGSGWTDTRVRAGERWEPPPPGGGGGRGGGGAGAGVGAGRPSARPHGPLSSSVNDAVGLRVRSGILEQTGATAGVLQSDTMDHYRTFHMLERLLHTPPKLLHQLVFQIPPSRQALLIERYYTFDEAFVREVLGKKLSKGTKKDLDDISTKTGVTLKSCRRQFDNFKRVFKVVEEMRGSLAGNIQQHFLLSDRLARDYAAVVFFANNRFETGKKKLQYLTFGDLAFCAELMIQNWTPGAVDSQVDDMDVDLDKEFLQDLKELKVLVADKDLLDLHKSLVCTALRGKLSIFPEMEANFKNLSRGLVNIASKLTHTKDVRDLFVDLVEKFIEPCRSDRWLLNDVRLFLNQYSASVHSLDGFR
;
A
#
# COMPACT_ATOMS: atom_id res chain seq x y z
N MET A 1 -19.94 -39.49 13.67
CA MET A 1 -19.25 -40.43 12.75
C MET A 1 -18.07 -39.70 12.14
N CYS A 2 -16.86 -40.25 12.34
CA CYS A 2 -15.55 -39.91 11.74
C CYS A 2 -15.06 -38.44 11.84
N THR A 3 -14.35 -38.00 12.88
CA THR A 3 -12.89 -38.11 13.16
C THR A 3 -11.93 -37.44 12.14
N GLY A 4 -11.32 -36.32 12.55
CA GLY A 4 -9.86 -36.17 12.64
C GLY A 4 -9.03 -35.83 11.39
N SER A 5 -8.49 -34.61 11.35
CA SER A 5 -7.12 -34.24 10.91
C SER A 5 -7.04 -32.70 10.96
N GLY A 6 -6.21 -32.07 11.78
CA GLY A 6 -4.75 -32.13 11.66
C GLY A 6 -4.25 -30.94 10.83
N TRP A 7 -4.59 -29.70 11.19
CA TRP A 7 -3.95 -28.52 10.59
C TRP A 7 -2.68 -28.23 11.39
N THR A 8 -1.61 -28.87 10.97
CA THR A 8 -0.26 -28.51 11.36
C THR A 8 0.09 -27.13 10.78
N ASP A 9 0.57 -26.31 11.69
CA ASP A 9 1.32 -25.08 11.49
C ASP A 9 2.33 -25.17 10.33
N THR A 10 2.07 -24.37 9.29
CA THR A 10 3.12 -23.80 8.43
C THR A 10 2.67 -22.41 7.99
N ARG A 11 2.55 -21.49 8.96
CA ARG A 11 2.65 -20.06 8.62
C ARG A 11 4.13 -19.77 8.39
N VAL A 12 4.48 -19.66 7.11
CA VAL A 12 5.75 -19.11 6.66
C VAL A 12 5.98 -17.78 7.37
N ARG A 13 7.00 -17.75 8.23
CA ARG A 13 7.47 -16.55 8.90
C ARG A 13 7.97 -15.58 7.83
N ALA A 14 7.38 -14.39 7.79
CA ALA A 14 7.95 -13.27 7.04
C ALA A 14 9.34 -12.96 7.62
N GLY A 15 10.40 -13.31 6.89
CA GLY A 15 11.77 -13.02 7.31
C GLY A 15 12.89 -13.77 6.58
N GLU A 16 12.63 -14.89 5.91
CA GLU A 16 13.69 -15.64 5.22
C GLU A 16 13.64 -15.44 3.70
N ARG A 17 14.79 -15.06 3.16
CA ARG A 17 15.06 -14.86 1.73
C ARG A 17 14.98 -16.21 1.03
N TRP A 18 14.02 -16.38 0.12
CA TRP A 18 14.00 -17.50 -0.81
C TRP A 18 15.23 -17.41 -1.73
N GLU A 19 16.15 -18.38 -1.64
CA GLU A 19 17.21 -18.57 -2.62
C GLU A 19 16.91 -19.80 -3.49
N PRO A 20 17.04 -19.71 -4.82
CA PRO A 20 16.81 -20.85 -5.70
C PRO A 20 17.92 -21.91 -5.53
N PRO A 21 17.61 -23.20 -5.69
CA PRO A 21 18.63 -24.24 -5.64
C PRO A 21 19.60 -24.09 -6.82
N PRO A 22 20.91 -24.29 -6.62
CA PRO A 22 21.87 -24.25 -7.71
C PRO A 22 21.71 -25.48 -8.62
N PRO A 23 22.06 -25.38 -9.92
CA PRO A 23 22.01 -26.52 -10.82
C PRO A 23 23.06 -27.56 -10.39
N GLY A 24 22.61 -28.81 -10.25
CA GLY A 24 23.48 -29.93 -9.88
C GLY A 24 24.55 -30.22 -10.93
N GLY A 25 25.77 -30.48 -10.45
CA GLY A 25 26.88 -30.91 -11.29
C GLY A 25 28.16 -31.19 -10.49
N GLY A 26 28.28 -32.43 -9.99
CA GLY A 26 29.50 -33.24 -9.84
C GLY A 26 30.84 -32.63 -9.39
N GLY A 27 31.26 -33.01 -8.18
CA GLY A 27 32.55 -33.65 -7.91
C GLY A 27 33.85 -32.82 -7.93
N GLY A 28 34.52 -32.73 -6.77
CA GLY A 28 35.96 -32.41 -6.72
C GLY A 28 36.45 -31.89 -5.37
N ARG A 29 37.16 -32.73 -4.61
CA ARG A 29 37.84 -32.39 -3.34
C ARG A 29 39.02 -31.43 -3.55
N GLY A 30 39.30 -30.59 -2.54
CA GLY A 30 40.68 -30.16 -2.24
C GLY A 30 40.86 -28.77 -1.61
N GLY A 31 41.21 -28.75 -0.31
CA GLY A 31 42.32 -27.93 0.22
C GLY A 31 42.13 -26.43 0.53
N GLY A 32 41.98 -26.14 1.83
CA GLY A 32 42.81 -25.21 2.62
C GLY A 32 43.05 -23.76 2.16
N GLY A 33 42.74 -22.80 3.05
CA GLY A 33 43.59 -21.61 3.23
C GLY A 33 42.89 -20.27 3.37
N ALA A 34 43.12 -19.66 4.55
CA ALA A 34 43.26 -18.23 4.81
C ALA A 34 42.03 -17.30 4.72
N GLY A 35 41.81 -16.61 5.85
CA GLY A 35 40.81 -15.58 6.02
C GLY A 35 41.19 -14.23 5.40
N ALA A 36 40.16 -13.51 4.99
CA ALA A 36 40.16 -12.06 4.83
C ALA A 36 38.72 -11.59 5.07
N GLY A 37 38.49 -10.91 6.19
CA GLY A 37 37.23 -10.26 6.49
C GLY A 37 37.03 -9.07 5.57
N VAL A 38 36.00 -9.12 4.73
CA VAL A 38 35.54 -7.97 3.95
C VAL A 38 34.11 -7.68 4.39
N GLY A 39 33.93 -6.52 5.02
CA GLY A 39 32.64 -6.05 5.50
C GLY A 39 31.63 -5.96 4.35
N ALA A 40 30.51 -6.66 4.50
CA ALA A 40 29.36 -6.56 3.62
C ALA A 40 28.71 -5.17 3.79
N GLY A 41 29.19 -4.20 3.01
CA GLY A 41 28.51 -2.94 2.78
C GLY A 41 27.15 -3.20 2.15
N ARG A 42 26.08 -2.89 2.88
CA ARG A 42 24.72 -2.81 2.33
C ARG A 42 24.75 -1.96 1.04
N PRO A 43 24.09 -2.38 -0.05
CA PRO A 43 23.90 -1.47 -1.18
C PRO A 43 22.98 -0.35 -0.70
N SER A 44 23.54 0.85 -0.55
CA SER A 44 22.77 2.07 -0.34
C SER A 44 21.78 2.20 -1.49
N ALA A 45 20.48 2.17 -1.19
CA ALA A 45 19.46 2.60 -2.12
C ALA A 45 19.83 4.03 -2.56
N ARG A 46 20.26 4.20 -3.81
CA ARG A 46 20.51 5.54 -4.35
C ARG A 46 19.16 6.26 -4.32
N PRO A 47 19.08 7.46 -3.72
CA PRO A 47 17.86 8.26 -3.82
C PRO A 47 17.61 8.50 -5.31
N HIS A 48 16.40 8.19 -5.76
CA HIS A 48 15.98 8.48 -7.13
C HIS A 48 16.01 10.01 -7.30
N GLY A 49 17.07 10.52 -7.92
CA GLY A 49 17.22 11.93 -8.23
C GLY A 49 16.11 12.39 -9.18
N PRO A 50 15.75 13.69 -9.16
CA PRO A 50 14.65 14.22 -9.95
C PRO A 50 14.90 13.96 -11.45
N LEU A 51 13.89 13.43 -12.13
CA LEU A 51 13.84 13.38 -13.58
C LEU A 51 13.95 14.81 -14.11
N SER A 52 15.03 15.11 -14.84
CA SER A 52 15.29 16.41 -15.44
C SER A 52 14.09 16.94 -16.22
N SER A 53 13.58 18.12 -15.85
CA SER A 53 12.44 18.75 -16.50
C SER A 53 12.76 19.35 -17.86
N SER A 54 14.01 19.77 -18.11
CA SER A 54 14.43 20.41 -19.36
C SER A 54 15.56 19.63 -20.06
N VAL A 55 15.68 19.84 -21.38
CA VAL A 55 16.79 19.29 -22.17
C VAL A 55 18.13 19.79 -21.63
N ASN A 56 18.22 21.07 -21.24
CA ASN A 56 19.45 21.67 -20.72
C ASN A 56 19.87 21.06 -19.38
N ASP A 57 18.92 20.84 -18.48
CA ASP A 57 19.19 20.18 -17.19
C ASP A 57 19.67 18.73 -17.40
N ALA A 58 19.09 18.02 -18.38
CA ALA A 58 19.45 16.65 -18.70
C ALA A 58 20.86 16.57 -19.32
N VAL A 59 21.18 17.50 -20.21
CA VAL A 59 22.54 17.66 -20.75
C VAL A 59 23.51 17.94 -19.60
N GLY A 60 23.19 18.87 -18.70
CA GLY A 60 24.02 19.19 -17.54
C GLY A 60 24.24 18.00 -16.59
N LEU A 61 23.24 17.13 -16.42
CA LEU A 61 23.40 15.87 -15.67
C LEU A 61 24.30 14.86 -16.40
N ARG A 62 24.14 14.68 -17.71
CA ARG A 62 24.97 13.77 -18.52
C ARG A 62 26.42 14.24 -18.62
N VAL A 63 26.65 15.55 -18.67
CA VAL A 63 28.01 16.12 -18.59
C VAL A 63 28.64 15.78 -17.24
N ARG A 64 27.93 16.02 -16.13
CA ARG A 64 28.42 15.70 -14.77
C ARG A 64 28.65 14.21 -14.52
N SER A 65 28.03 13.32 -15.31
CA SER A 65 28.29 11.88 -15.21
C SER A 65 29.57 11.43 -15.93
N GLY A 66 30.34 12.34 -16.53
CA GLY A 66 31.59 12.03 -17.24
C GLY A 66 31.38 11.36 -18.60
N ILE A 67 30.19 11.46 -19.20
CA ILE A 67 29.87 10.76 -20.46
C ILE A 67 30.75 11.24 -21.62
N LEU A 68 31.15 12.51 -21.63
CA LEU A 68 31.97 13.10 -22.69
C LEU A 68 33.39 12.50 -22.69
N GLU A 69 33.97 12.28 -21.51
CA GLU A 69 35.29 11.65 -21.34
C GLU A 69 35.27 10.18 -21.76
N GLN A 70 34.17 9.46 -21.48
CA GLN A 70 34.02 8.05 -21.81
C GLN A 70 33.81 7.81 -23.31
N THR A 71 33.13 8.74 -24.00
CA THR A 71 32.71 8.57 -25.40
C THR A 71 33.55 9.35 -26.40
N GLY A 72 34.32 10.33 -25.94
CA GLY A 72 35.02 11.29 -26.81
C GLY A 72 34.09 12.24 -27.57
N ALA A 73 32.79 12.27 -27.24
CA ALA A 73 31.82 13.13 -27.90
C ALA A 73 31.97 14.60 -27.51
N THR A 74 31.53 15.52 -28.37
CA THR A 74 31.48 16.95 -28.04
C THR A 74 30.19 17.30 -27.28
N ALA A 75 30.22 18.41 -26.54
CA ALA A 75 29.03 18.92 -25.85
C ALA A 75 27.85 19.19 -26.81
N GLY A 76 28.13 19.65 -28.03
CA GLY A 76 27.12 19.87 -29.07
C GLY A 76 26.45 18.57 -29.54
N VAL A 77 27.24 17.50 -29.72
CA VAL A 77 26.71 16.17 -30.05
C VAL A 77 25.84 15.64 -28.91
N LEU A 78 26.29 15.78 -27.66
CA LEU A 78 25.52 15.37 -26.49
C LEU A 78 24.19 16.14 -26.36
N GLN A 79 24.19 17.44 -26.68
CA GLN A 79 22.98 18.25 -26.67
C GLN A 79 22.00 17.81 -27.75
N SER A 80 22.47 17.60 -28.98
CA SER A 80 21.63 17.10 -30.08
C SER A 80 21.03 15.73 -29.74
N ASP A 81 21.87 14.80 -29.30
CA ASP A 81 21.46 13.46 -28.88
C ASP A 81 20.43 13.49 -27.74
N THR A 82 20.63 14.36 -26.74
CA THR A 82 19.65 14.53 -25.66
C THR A 82 18.34 15.11 -26.18
N MET A 83 18.40 16.08 -27.10
CA MET A 83 17.21 16.67 -27.70
C MET A 83 16.40 15.64 -28.50
N ASP A 84 17.09 14.79 -29.27
CA ASP A 84 16.44 13.73 -30.05
C ASP A 84 15.79 12.68 -29.13
N HIS A 85 16.46 12.29 -28.03
CA HIS A 85 15.84 11.44 -27.00
C HIS A 85 14.54 12.03 -26.44
N TYR A 86 14.49 13.34 -26.18
CA TYR A 86 13.27 14.01 -25.71
C TYR A 86 12.16 13.99 -26.79
N ARG A 87 12.50 14.22 -28.06
CA ARG A 87 11.55 14.15 -29.18
C ARG A 87 10.99 12.74 -29.35
N THR A 88 11.85 11.72 -29.33
CA THR A 88 11.45 10.32 -29.41
C THR A 88 10.56 9.94 -28.23
N PHE A 89 10.91 10.34 -27.01
CA PHE A 89 10.07 10.08 -25.83
C PHE A 89 8.69 10.73 -25.97
N HIS A 90 8.59 11.96 -26.49
CA HIS A 90 7.31 12.62 -26.69
C HIS A 90 6.38 11.84 -27.65
N MET A 91 6.95 11.23 -28.70
CA MET A 91 6.20 10.36 -29.60
C MET A 91 5.76 9.06 -28.91
N LEU A 92 6.64 8.49 -28.08
CA LEU A 92 6.42 7.25 -27.34
C LEU A 92 5.40 7.41 -26.19
N GLU A 93 5.34 8.58 -25.56
CA GLU A 93 4.57 8.83 -24.34
C GLU A 93 3.08 8.50 -24.51
N ARG A 94 2.51 8.78 -25.69
CA ARG A 94 1.11 8.45 -26.00
C ARG A 94 0.82 6.96 -25.94
N LEU A 95 1.83 6.11 -26.18
CA LEU A 95 1.72 4.65 -26.10
C LEU A 95 1.81 4.16 -24.66
N LEU A 96 2.52 4.88 -23.78
CA LEU A 96 2.57 4.59 -22.34
C LEU A 96 1.23 4.86 -21.64
N HIS A 97 0.37 5.69 -22.23
CA HIS A 97 -1.01 5.83 -21.77
C HIS A 97 -1.84 4.55 -21.95
N THR A 98 -1.44 3.65 -22.85
CA THR A 98 -2.14 2.37 -23.05
C THR A 98 -1.09 1.29 -23.25
N PRO A 99 -0.50 0.75 -22.16
CA PRO A 99 0.65 -0.15 -22.23
C PRO A 99 0.53 -1.31 -23.23
N PRO A 100 -0.65 -1.95 -23.41
CA PRO A 100 -0.81 -2.96 -24.47
C PRO A 100 -0.55 -2.46 -25.89
N LYS A 101 -0.77 -1.17 -26.19
CA LYS A 101 -0.44 -0.58 -27.50
C LYS A 101 1.07 -0.42 -27.70
N LEU A 102 1.85 -0.27 -26.63
CA LEU A 102 3.31 -0.23 -26.72
C LEU A 102 3.88 -1.60 -27.13
N LEU A 103 3.24 -2.69 -26.71
CA LEU A 103 3.67 -4.05 -27.08
C LEU A 103 3.46 -4.34 -28.58
N HIS A 104 2.33 -3.87 -29.14
CA HIS A 104 1.90 -4.26 -30.49
C HIS A 104 2.30 -3.29 -31.62
N GLN A 105 2.79 -2.10 -31.27
CA GLN A 105 3.25 -1.12 -32.27
C GLN A 105 4.54 -1.58 -32.98
N LEU A 106 4.71 -1.20 -34.26
CA LEU A 106 5.85 -1.59 -35.10
C LEU A 106 6.84 -0.46 -35.38
N VAL A 107 6.56 0.76 -34.91
CA VAL A 107 7.33 1.98 -35.20
C VAL A 107 8.64 2.01 -34.42
N PHE A 108 8.58 1.71 -33.12
CA PHE A 108 9.73 1.69 -32.24
C PHE A 108 10.18 0.25 -31.98
N GLN A 109 11.40 -0.08 -32.40
CA GLN A 109 12.00 -1.39 -32.15
C GLN A 109 12.57 -1.45 -30.73
N ILE A 110 11.70 -1.58 -29.73
CA ILE A 110 12.07 -1.59 -28.31
C ILE A 110 11.97 -3.02 -27.78
N PRO A 111 13.05 -3.61 -27.24
CA PRO A 111 13.01 -4.95 -26.65
C PRO A 111 11.97 -5.06 -25.52
N PRO A 112 11.31 -6.22 -25.34
CA PRO A 112 10.26 -6.39 -24.32
C PRO A 112 10.68 -6.01 -22.90
N SER A 113 11.91 -6.34 -22.49
CA SER A 113 12.45 -5.96 -21.18
C SER A 113 12.57 -4.44 -20.99
N ARG A 114 12.85 -3.70 -22.07
CA ARG A 114 12.91 -2.24 -22.06
C ARG A 114 11.53 -1.61 -22.09
N GLN A 115 10.56 -2.22 -22.79
CA GLN A 115 9.15 -1.80 -22.75
C GLN A 115 8.60 -1.91 -21.31
N ALA A 116 8.81 -3.05 -20.65
CA ALA A 116 8.42 -3.25 -19.25
C ALA A 116 9.06 -2.19 -18.33
N LEU A 117 10.37 -1.94 -18.47
CA LEU A 117 11.05 -0.90 -17.71
C LEU A 117 10.46 0.51 -17.95
N LEU A 118 10.15 0.85 -19.20
CA LEU A 118 9.57 2.15 -19.56
C LEU A 118 8.18 2.33 -18.96
N ILE A 119 7.34 1.29 -19.05
CA ILE A 119 6.01 1.27 -18.44
C ILE A 119 6.13 1.43 -16.93
N GLU A 120 6.93 0.59 -16.27
CA GLU A 120 7.12 0.60 -14.82
C GLU A 120 7.59 1.99 -14.33
N ARG A 121 8.59 2.58 -15.00
CA ARG A 121 9.12 3.90 -14.64
C ARG A 121 8.14 5.05 -14.91
N TYR A 122 7.30 4.92 -15.94
CA TYR A 122 6.31 5.93 -16.27
C TYR A 122 5.16 5.97 -15.23
N TYR A 123 4.76 4.79 -14.75
CA TYR A 123 3.72 4.63 -13.72
C TYR A 123 4.26 4.72 -12.29
N THR A 124 5.57 4.62 -12.07
CA THR A 124 6.15 4.90 -10.75
C THR A 124 5.77 6.33 -10.30
N PHE A 125 5.43 6.47 -9.03
CA PHE A 125 5.02 7.71 -8.41
C PHE A 125 5.81 7.99 -7.12
N ASP A 126 5.75 9.23 -6.66
CA ASP A 126 6.43 9.69 -5.46
C ASP A 126 5.45 9.61 -4.27
N GLU A 127 5.80 8.88 -3.21
CA GLU A 127 4.92 8.69 -2.06
C GLU A 127 4.49 10.02 -1.41
N ALA A 128 5.40 11.01 -1.37
CA ALA A 128 5.10 12.34 -0.87
C ALA A 128 4.01 13.05 -1.69
N PHE A 129 3.99 12.85 -3.01
CA PHE A 129 2.92 13.35 -3.88
C PHE A 129 1.61 12.62 -3.60
N VAL A 130 1.65 11.29 -3.58
CA VAL A 130 0.44 10.46 -3.37
C VAL A 130 -0.21 10.78 -2.05
N ARG A 131 0.56 10.98 -0.98
CA ARG A 131 0.06 11.31 0.34
C ARG A 131 -0.81 12.58 0.37
N GLU A 132 -0.56 13.54 -0.52
CA GLU A 132 -1.32 14.78 -0.64
C GLU A 132 -2.60 14.65 -1.47
N VAL A 133 -2.69 13.66 -2.36
CA VAL A 133 -3.84 13.43 -3.24
C VAL A 133 -4.71 12.25 -2.81
N LEU A 134 -4.19 11.35 -1.96
CA LEU A 134 -4.87 10.13 -1.53
C LEU A 134 -6.18 10.43 -0.80
N GLY A 135 -7.25 9.71 -1.17
CA GLY A 135 -8.59 9.92 -0.60
C GLY A 135 -9.35 11.12 -1.17
N LYS A 136 -8.69 11.98 -1.96
CA LYS A 136 -9.38 13.06 -2.69
C LYS A 136 -10.00 12.51 -3.98
N LYS A 137 -11.15 13.07 -4.38
CA LYS A 137 -11.75 12.77 -5.68
C LYS A 137 -10.80 13.20 -6.81
N LEU A 138 -10.44 12.29 -7.71
CA LEU A 138 -9.56 12.54 -8.87
C LEU A 138 -10.21 13.46 -9.93
N SER A 139 -10.39 14.73 -9.58
CA SER A 139 -11.23 15.69 -10.28
C SER A 139 -10.44 16.83 -10.93
N LYS A 140 -11.14 17.69 -11.68
CA LYS A 140 -10.56 18.95 -12.19
C LYS A 140 -10.10 19.88 -11.06
N GLY A 141 -10.72 19.81 -9.87
CA GLY A 141 -10.35 20.61 -8.70
C GLY A 141 -8.95 20.25 -8.21
N THR A 142 -8.73 18.98 -7.87
CA THR A 142 -7.41 18.47 -7.43
C THR A 142 -6.30 18.72 -8.44
N LYS A 143 -6.64 18.75 -9.75
CA LYS A 143 -5.68 19.08 -10.80
C LYS A 143 -5.17 20.52 -10.74
N LYS A 144 -5.96 21.46 -10.22
CA LYS A 144 -5.55 22.87 -10.06
C LYS A 144 -4.54 23.06 -8.93
N ASP A 145 -4.65 22.25 -7.88
CA ASP A 145 -3.80 22.36 -6.69
C ASP A 145 -2.42 21.69 -6.87
N LEU A 146 -2.12 21.15 -8.05
CA LEU A 146 -0.85 20.43 -8.31
C LEU A 146 0.38 21.34 -8.22
N ASP A 147 0.23 22.65 -8.48
CA ASP A 147 1.31 23.63 -8.36
C ASP A 147 1.72 23.81 -6.89
N ASP A 148 0.73 23.89 -5.99
CA ASP A 148 0.95 23.97 -4.54
C ASP A 148 1.53 22.67 -3.99
N ILE A 149 1.01 21.52 -4.43
CA ILE A 149 1.53 20.20 -4.02
C ILE A 149 2.97 20.02 -4.50
N SER A 150 3.29 20.47 -5.72
CA SER A 150 4.66 20.45 -6.25
C SER A 150 5.61 21.25 -5.37
N THR A 151 5.20 22.47 -4.98
CA THR A 151 5.97 23.33 -4.07
C THR A 151 6.15 22.68 -2.70
N LYS A 152 5.09 22.09 -2.14
CA LYS A 152 5.10 21.45 -0.82
C LYS A 152 5.99 20.20 -0.77
N THR A 153 5.94 19.37 -1.82
CA THR A 153 6.58 18.05 -1.82
C THR A 153 7.98 18.05 -2.45
N GLY A 154 8.32 19.11 -3.20
CA GLY A 154 9.54 19.17 -4.01
C GLY A 154 9.48 18.28 -5.27
N VAL A 155 8.37 17.59 -5.51
CA VAL A 155 8.15 16.81 -6.73
C VAL A 155 7.87 17.79 -7.87
N THR A 156 8.54 17.63 -9.02
CA THR A 156 8.36 18.55 -10.15
C THR A 156 6.91 18.57 -10.62
N LEU A 157 6.40 19.75 -10.99
CA LEU A 157 5.04 19.90 -11.48
C LEU A 157 4.72 19.00 -12.68
N LYS A 158 5.69 18.79 -13.57
CA LYS A 158 5.57 17.86 -14.69
C LYS A 158 5.32 16.42 -14.21
N SER A 159 6.03 15.98 -13.17
CA SER A 159 5.82 14.65 -12.56
C SER A 159 4.49 14.58 -11.82
N CYS A 160 4.12 15.60 -11.03
CA CYS A 160 2.81 15.68 -10.37
C CYS A 160 1.66 15.50 -11.37
N ARG A 161 1.71 16.20 -12.51
CA ARG A 161 0.72 16.07 -13.59
C ARG A 161 0.68 14.67 -14.20
N ARG A 162 1.85 14.08 -14.49
CA ARG A 162 1.96 12.70 -15.00
C ARG A 162 1.34 11.69 -14.02
N GLN A 163 1.77 11.73 -12.76
CA GLN A 163 1.30 10.82 -11.71
C GLN A 163 -0.22 10.94 -11.51
N PHE A 164 -0.75 12.17 -11.44
CA PHE A 164 -2.19 12.41 -11.33
C PHE A 164 -2.98 11.88 -12.54
N ASP A 165 -2.49 12.14 -13.76
CA ASP A 165 -3.14 11.66 -14.97
C ASP A 165 -3.05 10.12 -15.10
N ASN A 166 -1.98 9.50 -14.58
CA ASN A 166 -1.90 8.04 -14.46
C ASN A 166 -2.92 7.50 -13.45
N PHE A 167 -3.06 8.09 -12.26
CA PHE A 167 -4.09 7.66 -11.29
C PHE A 167 -5.49 7.71 -11.90
N LYS A 168 -5.82 8.81 -12.59
CA LYS A 168 -7.11 8.94 -13.29
C LYS A 168 -7.30 7.87 -14.35
N ARG A 169 -6.25 7.54 -15.09
CA ARG A 169 -6.31 6.55 -16.16
C ARG A 169 -6.54 5.15 -15.61
N VAL A 170 -5.78 4.79 -14.56
CA VAL A 170 -5.95 3.52 -13.87
C VAL A 170 -7.35 3.42 -13.27
N PHE A 171 -7.75 4.41 -12.48
CA PHE A 171 -9.08 4.48 -11.87
C PHE A 171 -10.19 4.26 -12.90
N LYS A 172 -10.18 5.02 -14.01
CA LYS A 172 -11.22 4.90 -15.04
C LYS A 172 -11.30 3.52 -15.71
N VAL A 173 -10.16 2.84 -15.84
CA VAL A 173 -10.14 1.51 -16.48
C VAL A 173 -10.71 0.46 -15.53
N VAL A 174 -10.43 0.56 -14.23
CA VAL A 174 -10.71 -0.52 -13.27
C VAL A 174 -11.93 -0.28 -12.38
N GLU A 175 -12.48 0.94 -12.33
CA GLU A 175 -13.61 1.29 -11.44
C GLU A 175 -14.90 0.49 -11.71
N GLU A 176 -15.08 -0.02 -12.93
CA GLU A 176 -16.23 -0.85 -13.33
C GLU A 176 -15.83 -2.31 -13.63
N MET A 177 -14.60 -2.71 -13.28
CA MET A 177 -14.10 -4.06 -13.55
C MET A 177 -14.39 -5.02 -12.40
N ARG A 178 -14.73 -6.25 -12.77
CA ARG A 178 -14.95 -7.37 -11.84
C ARG A 178 -13.63 -8.06 -11.48
N GLY A 179 -13.63 -8.73 -10.33
CA GLY A 179 -12.48 -9.49 -9.82
C GLY A 179 -11.37 -8.62 -9.24
N SER A 180 -10.20 -9.23 -9.07
CA SER A 180 -9.07 -8.63 -8.34
C SER A 180 -8.68 -7.26 -8.89
N LEU A 181 -8.81 -6.22 -8.06
CA LEU A 181 -8.41 -4.85 -8.42
C LEU A 181 -6.93 -4.78 -8.84
N ALA A 182 -6.04 -5.39 -8.06
CA ALA A 182 -4.61 -5.45 -8.39
C ALA A 182 -4.35 -6.28 -9.66
N GLY A 183 -5.05 -7.40 -9.83
CA GLY A 183 -4.96 -8.24 -11.04
C GLY A 183 -5.37 -7.49 -12.30
N ASN A 184 -6.49 -6.77 -12.24
CA ASN A 184 -6.98 -5.93 -13.34
C ASN A 184 -5.97 -4.84 -13.72
N ILE A 185 -5.38 -4.18 -12.72
CA ILE A 185 -4.34 -3.17 -12.95
C ILE A 185 -3.11 -3.80 -13.62
N GLN A 186 -2.64 -4.93 -13.11
CA GLN A 186 -1.49 -5.65 -13.66
C GLN A 186 -1.72 -6.03 -15.12
N GLN A 187 -2.88 -6.58 -15.45
CA GLN A 187 -3.19 -7.04 -16.81
C GLN A 187 -3.35 -5.88 -17.80
N HIS A 188 -4.04 -4.80 -17.40
CA HIS A 188 -4.33 -3.68 -18.31
C HIS A 188 -3.19 -2.68 -18.44
N PHE A 189 -2.35 -2.55 -17.41
CA PHE A 189 -1.25 -1.59 -17.39
C PHE A 189 0.14 -2.23 -17.43
N LEU A 190 0.23 -3.57 -17.39
CA LEU A 190 1.49 -4.33 -17.48
C LEU A 190 2.50 -3.92 -16.41
N LEU A 191 2.01 -3.60 -15.22
CA LEU A 191 2.81 -3.16 -14.07
C LEU A 191 3.33 -4.36 -13.29
N SER A 192 4.39 -4.16 -12.52
CA SER A 192 4.78 -5.14 -11.51
C SER A 192 3.66 -5.36 -10.49
N ASP A 193 3.62 -6.55 -9.91
CA ASP A 193 2.67 -6.94 -8.87
C ASP A 193 2.66 -5.95 -7.68
N ARG A 194 3.85 -5.50 -7.26
CA ARG A 194 3.98 -4.47 -6.21
C ARG A 194 3.34 -3.14 -6.62
N LEU A 195 3.69 -2.61 -7.79
CA LEU A 195 3.18 -1.32 -8.24
C LEU A 195 1.67 -1.39 -8.52
N ALA A 196 1.16 -2.53 -8.99
CA ALA A 196 -0.26 -2.77 -9.17
C ALA A 196 -1.03 -2.72 -7.84
N ARG A 197 -0.51 -3.33 -6.76
CA ARG A 197 -1.09 -3.19 -5.41
C ARG A 197 -1.06 -1.75 -4.89
N ASP A 198 0.04 -1.05 -5.10
CA ASP A 198 0.14 0.36 -4.69
C ASP A 198 -0.89 1.23 -5.43
N TYR A 199 -1.11 0.98 -6.73
CA TYR A 199 -2.19 1.62 -7.49
C TYR A 199 -3.59 1.18 -7.03
N ALA A 200 -3.79 -0.08 -6.66
CA ALA A 200 -5.05 -0.58 -6.12
C ALA A 200 -5.42 0.17 -4.84
N ALA A 201 -4.45 0.40 -3.95
CA ALA A 201 -4.65 1.22 -2.75
C ALA A 201 -5.08 2.65 -3.09
N VAL A 202 -4.44 3.29 -4.08
CA VAL A 202 -4.82 4.64 -4.54
C VAL A 202 -6.25 4.68 -5.09
N VAL A 203 -6.63 3.69 -5.91
CA VAL A 203 -7.98 3.59 -6.48
C VAL A 203 -9.01 3.37 -5.39
N PHE A 204 -8.77 2.42 -4.49
CA PHE A 204 -9.65 2.11 -3.37
C PHE A 204 -9.89 3.32 -2.47
N PHE A 205 -8.82 4.06 -2.12
CA PHE A 205 -8.94 5.28 -1.35
C PHE A 205 -9.68 6.39 -2.09
N ALA A 206 -9.42 6.56 -3.39
CA ALA A 206 -10.09 7.58 -4.19
C ALA A 206 -11.60 7.29 -4.36
N ASN A 207 -11.98 6.01 -4.47
CA ASN A 207 -13.37 5.58 -4.59
C ASN A 207 -14.14 5.84 -3.28
N ASN A 208 -13.62 5.32 -2.17
CA ASN A 208 -14.25 5.42 -0.86
C ASN A 208 -14.09 6.80 -0.18
N ARG A 209 -13.20 7.64 -0.71
CA ARG A 209 -12.91 9.01 -0.25
C ARG A 209 -12.51 9.10 1.22
N PHE A 210 -11.65 8.20 1.67
CA PHE A 210 -11.11 8.25 3.04
C PHE A 210 -10.42 9.59 3.32
N GLU A 211 -10.69 10.18 4.47
CA GLU A 211 -10.04 11.38 4.97
C GLU A 211 -8.63 11.04 5.45
N THR A 212 -7.62 11.54 4.74
CA THR A 212 -6.20 11.30 5.06
C THR A 212 -5.44 12.59 5.36
N GLY A 213 -6.06 13.76 5.18
CA GLY A 213 -5.40 15.08 5.22
C GLY A 213 -5.39 15.74 6.60
N LYS A 214 -6.10 15.18 7.60
CA LYS A 214 -6.13 15.74 8.95
C LYS A 214 -4.74 15.72 9.59
N LYS A 215 -4.42 16.77 10.38
CA LYS A 215 -3.13 16.91 11.08
C LYS A 215 -2.75 15.68 11.89
N LYS A 216 -3.73 15.05 12.56
CA LYS A 216 -3.50 13.85 13.37
C LYS A 216 -3.09 12.62 12.56
N LEU A 217 -3.30 12.61 11.25
CA LEU A 217 -2.88 11.52 10.35
C LEU A 217 -1.56 11.80 9.64
N GLN A 218 -0.94 12.97 9.85
CA GLN A 218 0.28 13.36 9.12
C GLN A 218 1.49 12.48 9.43
N TYR A 219 1.48 11.76 10.55
CA TYR A 219 2.55 10.82 10.90
C TYR A 219 2.49 9.53 10.06
N LEU A 220 1.37 9.25 9.38
CA LEU A 220 1.21 8.07 8.53
C LEU A 220 1.79 8.31 7.15
N THR A 221 2.60 7.36 6.70
CA THR A 221 3.17 7.32 5.35
C THR A 221 2.16 6.79 4.33
N PHE A 222 2.49 6.85 3.04
CA PHE A 222 1.70 6.16 2.02
C PHE A 222 1.70 4.64 2.27
N GLY A 223 2.86 4.05 2.59
CA GLY A 223 2.97 2.62 2.87
C GLY A 223 2.05 2.14 3.99
N ASP A 224 1.92 2.91 5.08
CA ASP A 224 1.01 2.58 6.18
C ASP A 224 -0.46 2.52 5.71
N LEU A 225 -0.87 3.51 4.89
CA LEU A 225 -2.24 3.59 4.36
C LEU A 225 -2.49 2.53 3.27
N ALA A 226 -1.49 2.24 2.43
CA ALA A 226 -1.56 1.20 1.42
C ALA A 226 -1.70 -0.19 2.04
N PHE A 227 -0.98 -0.44 3.14
CA PHE A 227 -1.13 -1.67 3.91
C PHE A 227 -2.56 -1.82 4.47
N CYS A 228 -3.14 -0.74 5.02
CA CYS A 228 -4.54 -0.76 5.44
C CYS A 228 -5.50 -1.00 4.26
N ALA A 229 -5.25 -0.36 3.11
CA ALA A 229 -6.05 -0.57 1.90
C ALA A 229 -6.05 -2.05 1.49
N GLU A 230 -4.88 -2.67 1.47
CA GLU A 230 -4.71 -4.07 1.09
C GLU A 230 -5.51 -5.00 2.02
N LEU A 231 -5.43 -4.77 3.35
CA LEU A 231 -6.24 -5.54 4.30
C LEU A 231 -7.75 -5.33 4.10
N MET A 232 -8.18 -4.10 3.82
CA MET A 232 -9.61 -3.81 3.57
C MET A 232 -10.08 -4.44 2.26
N ILE A 233 -9.28 -4.39 1.20
CA ILE A 233 -9.60 -5.06 -0.07
C ILE A 233 -9.68 -6.57 0.13
N GLN A 234 -8.79 -7.17 0.93
CA GLN A 234 -8.76 -8.62 1.13
C GLN A 234 -9.83 -9.15 2.10
N ASN A 235 -10.54 -8.29 2.83
CA ASN A 235 -11.45 -8.75 3.88
C ASN A 235 -12.82 -8.05 3.89
N TRP A 236 -12.95 -6.85 3.29
CA TRP A 236 -14.14 -5.99 3.42
C TRP A 236 -14.79 -5.66 2.07
N THR A 237 -14.31 -6.22 0.96
CA THR A 237 -14.94 -6.11 -0.35
C THR A 237 -15.75 -7.37 -0.65
N PRO A 238 -16.74 -7.32 -1.55
CA PRO A 238 -17.54 -8.50 -1.85
C PRO A 238 -16.70 -9.67 -2.37
N GLY A 239 -15.69 -9.40 -3.21
CA GLY A 239 -14.75 -10.44 -3.71
C GLY A 239 -13.90 -11.12 -2.65
N ALA A 240 -13.80 -10.56 -1.43
CA ALA A 240 -13.18 -11.20 -0.28
C ALA A 240 -14.14 -12.12 0.50
N VAL A 241 -15.44 -11.78 0.51
CA VAL A 241 -16.47 -12.43 1.32
C VAL A 241 -17.15 -13.55 0.55
N ASP A 242 -17.41 -13.35 -0.75
CA ASP A 242 -17.97 -14.35 -1.64
C ASP A 242 -17.09 -14.47 -2.90
N SER A 243 -16.61 -15.69 -3.20
CA SER A 243 -15.73 -15.95 -4.35
C SER A 243 -16.49 -16.00 -5.69
N GLN A 244 -17.73 -15.49 -5.74
CA GLN A 244 -18.48 -15.37 -6.97
C GLN A 244 -17.77 -14.36 -7.89
N VAL A 245 -17.58 -14.77 -9.14
CA VAL A 245 -16.69 -14.13 -10.13
C VAL A 245 -17.19 -12.74 -10.59
N ASP A 246 -18.33 -12.29 -10.07
CA ASP A 246 -19.08 -11.14 -10.56
C ASP A 246 -18.94 -9.85 -9.72
N ASP A 247 -18.15 -9.92 -8.64
CA ASP A 247 -18.02 -8.84 -7.67
C ASP A 247 -16.83 -7.89 -7.92
N MET A 248 -16.99 -6.62 -7.50
CA MET A 248 -16.03 -5.53 -7.70
C MET A 248 -15.26 -5.22 -6.39
N ASP A 249 -13.93 -5.27 -6.44
CA ASP A 249 -13.04 -5.02 -5.29
C ASP A 249 -12.82 -3.52 -4.95
N VAL A 250 -13.62 -2.63 -5.54
CA VAL A 250 -13.47 -1.17 -5.37
C VAL A 250 -14.40 -0.64 -4.26
N ASP A 251 -15.52 -1.32 -4.02
CA ASP A 251 -16.53 -0.96 -3.04
C ASP A 251 -16.45 -1.84 -1.80
N LEU A 252 -16.75 -1.23 -0.65
CA LEU A 252 -16.94 -2.00 0.59
C LEU A 252 -18.25 -2.81 0.50
N ASP A 253 -18.21 -4.04 0.98
CA ASP A 253 -19.36 -4.93 1.04
C ASP A 253 -20.40 -4.38 2.03
N LYS A 254 -21.60 -4.08 1.50
CA LYS A 254 -22.69 -3.50 2.28
C LYS A 254 -23.31 -4.50 3.25
N GLU A 255 -23.31 -5.79 2.92
CA GLU A 255 -23.85 -6.83 3.80
C GLU A 255 -22.91 -7.00 4.99
N PHE A 256 -21.61 -7.20 4.76
CA PHE A 256 -20.60 -7.18 5.80
C PHE A 256 -20.69 -5.95 6.72
N LEU A 257 -20.78 -4.74 6.14
CA LEU A 257 -20.89 -3.51 6.93
C LEU A 257 -22.19 -3.43 7.73
N GLN A 258 -23.27 -4.07 7.27
CA GLN A 258 -24.53 -4.15 7.98
C GLN A 258 -24.44 -5.13 9.15
N ASP A 259 -23.76 -6.27 8.98
CA ASP A 259 -23.50 -7.25 10.05
C ASP A 259 -22.67 -6.66 11.20
N LEU A 260 -21.75 -5.74 10.89
CA LEU A 260 -20.99 -5.01 11.92
C LEU A 260 -21.88 -4.24 12.92
N LYS A 261 -23.12 -3.90 12.57
CA LYS A 261 -24.06 -3.28 13.52
C LYS A 261 -24.52 -4.24 14.60
N GLU A 262 -24.59 -5.53 14.31
CA GLU A 262 -25.05 -6.53 15.26
C GLU A 262 -24.09 -6.62 16.46
N LEU A 263 -22.80 -6.35 16.24
CA LEU A 263 -21.78 -6.26 17.29
C LEU A 263 -22.13 -5.24 18.38
N LYS A 264 -23.03 -4.29 18.13
CA LYS A 264 -23.44 -3.27 19.11
C LYS A 264 -24.03 -3.88 20.38
N VAL A 265 -24.62 -5.08 20.32
CA VAL A 265 -25.11 -5.78 21.51
C VAL A 265 -24.01 -6.02 22.55
N LEU A 266 -22.76 -6.27 22.11
CA LEU A 266 -21.60 -6.51 22.96
C LEU A 266 -21.32 -5.36 23.94
N VAL A 267 -21.63 -4.13 23.56
CA VAL A 267 -21.37 -2.92 24.37
C VAL A 267 -22.62 -2.26 24.93
N ALA A 268 -23.79 -2.60 24.40
CA ALA A 268 -25.09 -2.13 24.87
C ALA A 268 -25.58 -2.93 26.08
N ASP A 269 -25.35 -4.24 26.08
CA ASP A 269 -25.60 -5.09 27.24
C ASP A 269 -24.43 -4.99 28.21
N LYS A 270 -24.72 -4.51 29.42
CA LYS A 270 -23.72 -4.31 30.47
C LYS A 270 -23.12 -5.63 30.94
N ASP A 271 -23.93 -6.69 31.05
CA ASP A 271 -23.50 -7.97 31.59
C ASP A 271 -22.61 -8.71 30.57
N LEU A 272 -22.95 -8.64 29.28
CA LEU A 272 -22.08 -9.14 28.21
C LEU A 272 -20.75 -8.40 28.17
N LEU A 273 -20.77 -7.06 28.27
CA LEU A 273 -19.54 -6.26 28.28
C LEU A 273 -18.66 -6.56 29.50
N ASP A 274 -19.26 -6.74 30.68
CA ASP A 274 -18.55 -7.10 31.90
C ASP A 274 -17.98 -8.52 31.86
N LEU A 275 -18.72 -9.47 31.28
CA LEU A 275 -18.22 -10.83 31.05
C LEU A 275 -17.06 -10.83 30.04
N HIS A 276 -17.19 -10.11 28.92
CA HIS A 276 -16.12 -9.98 27.93
C HIS A 276 -14.85 -9.40 28.55
N LYS A 277 -15.01 -8.32 29.33
CA LYS A 277 -13.91 -7.71 30.10
C LYS A 277 -13.24 -8.75 30.99
N SER A 278 -14.01 -9.52 31.75
CA SER A 278 -13.49 -10.54 32.67
C SER A 278 -12.66 -11.61 31.95
N LEU A 279 -13.14 -12.10 30.80
CA LEU A 279 -12.44 -13.09 29.99
C LEU A 279 -11.10 -12.55 29.46
N VAL A 280 -11.11 -11.33 28.90
CA VAL A 280 -9.90 -10.71 28.37
C VAL A 280 -8.90 -10.41 29.49
N CYS A 281 -9.36 -9.85 30.61
CA CYS A 281 -8.50 -9.56 31.77
C CYS A 281 -7.89 -10.83 32.36
N THR A 282 -8.65 -11.92 32.46
CA THR A 282 -8.14 -13.21 32.93
C THR A 282 -7.03 -13.74 32.01
N ALA A 283 -7.23 -13.66 30.70
CA ALA A 283 -6.27 -14.17 29.73
C ALA A 283 -4.99 -13.32 29.60
N LEU A 284 -5.07 -12.01 29.89
CA LEU A 284 -3.94 -11.07 29.77
C LEU A 284 -3.23 -10.75 31.10
N ARG A 285 -3.77 -11.22 32.24
CA ARG A 285 -3.17 -10.97 33.55
C ARG A 285 -1.73 -11.49 33.59
N GLY A 286 -0.81 -10.63 34.01
CA GLY A 286 0.62 -10.93 34.08
C GLY A 286 1.35 -10.98 32.72
N LYS A 287 0.67 -10.74 31.60
CA LYS A 287 1.28 -10.71 30.25
C LYS A 287 1.56 -9.30 29.73
N LEU A 288 0.93 -8.29 30.32
CA LEU A 288 1.08 -6.88 29.94
C LEU A 288 1.63 -6.08 31.12
N SER A 289 2.62 -5.22 30.87
CA SER A 289 3.10 -4.27 31.86
C SER A 289 2.08 -3.17 32.15
N ILE A 290 1.27 -2.81 31.15
CA ILE A 290 0.20 -1.79 31.22
C ILE A 290 -1.16 -2.38 31.63
N PHE A 291 -1.17 -3.54 32.28
CA PHE A 291 -2.41 -4.27 32.61
C PHE A 291 -3.42 -3.42 33.41
N PRO A 292 -3.02 -2.66 34.47
CA PRO A 292 -3.95 -1.84 35.23
C PRO A 292 -4.65 -0.78 34.35
N GLU A 293 -3.89 -0.10 33.49
CA GLU A 293 -4.39 0.91 32.56
C GLU A 293 -5.32 0.27 31.51
N MET A 294 -4.94 -0.89 30.97
CA MET A 294 -5.78 -1.66 30.06
C MET A 294 -7.10 -2.06 30.69
N GLU A 295 -7.08 -2.59 31.92
CA GLU A 295 -8.29 -2.99 32.63
C GLU A 295 -9.21 -1.80 32.91
N ALA A 296 -8.64 -0.65 33.29
CA ALA A 296 -9.37 0.58 33.51
C ALA A 296 -10.04 1.09 32.22
N ASN A 297 -9.32 1.04 31.10
CA ASN A 297 -9.79 1.56 29.82
C ASN A 297 -10.56 0.55 28.95
N PHE A 298 -10.63 -0.73 29.32
CA PHE A 298 -11.27 -1.79 28.52
C PHE A 298 -12.64 -1.39 27.96
N LYS A 299 -13.55 -0.91 28.81
CA LYS A 299 -14.92 -0.56 28.39
C LYS A 299 -14.94 0.63 27.43
N ASN A 300 -14.01 1.58 27.59
CA ASN A 300 -13.90 2.74 26.72
C ASN A 300 -13.37 2.31 25.33
N LEU A 301 -12.30 1.51 25.30
CA LEU A 301 -11.73 0.97 24.06
C LEU A 301 -12.72 0.09 23.30
N SER A 302 -13.41 -0.81 24.01
CA SER A 302 -14.45 -1.69 23.45
C SER A 302 -15.58 -0.89 22.81
N ARG A 303 -16.12 0.10 23.53
CA ARG A 303 -17.13 1.02 22.98
C ARG A 303 -16.59 1.81 21.80
N GLY A 304 -15.33 2.27 21.84
CA GLY A 304 -14.68 2.97 20.74
C GLY A 304 -14.71 2.14 19.45
N LEU A 305 -14.20 0.91 19.50
CA LEU A 305 -14.15 0.01 18.34
C LEU A 305 -15.54 -0.35 17.81
N VAL A 306 -16.45 -0.79 18.69
CA VAL A 306 -17.79 -1.24 18.28
C VAL A 306 -18.64 -0.08 17.75
N ASN A 307 -18.52 1.11 18.33
CA ASN A 307 -19.24 2.28 17.83
C ASN A 307 -18.73 2.74 16.46
N ILE A 308 -17.42 2.66 16.19
CA ILE A 308 -16.89 2.90 14.85
C ILE A 308 -17.51 1.89 13.88
N ALA A 309 -17.36 0.59 14.15
CA ALA A 309 -17.84 -0.48 13.29
C ALA A 309 -19.34 -0.35 12.97
N SER A 310 -20.18 -0.12 13.99
CA SER A 310 -21.64 0.00 13.83
C SER A 310 -22.09 1.18 12.95
N LYS A 311 -21.23 2.17 12.71
CA LYS A 311 -21.55 3.35 11.91
C LYS A 311 -21.05 3.25 10.47
N LEU A 312 -20.23 2.26 10.13
CA LEU A 312 -19.61 2.14 8.80
C LEU A 312 -20.61 1.94 7.66
N THR A 313 -21.88 1.65 7.93
CA THR A 313 -22.93 1.70 6.89
C THR A 313 -23.16 3.11 6.33
N HIS A 314 -22.70 4.16 7.04
CA HIS A 314 -22.82 5.54 6.61
C HIS A 314 -21.53 6.00 5.91
N THR A 315 -21.67 6.54 4.70
CA THR A 315 -20.53 7.01 3.89
C THR A 315 -19.67 8.09 4.56
N LYS A 316 -20.24 8.87 5.49
CA LYS A 316 -19.46 9.84 6.26
C LYS A 316 -18.48 9.11 7.20
N ASP A 317 -18.98 8.16 7.97
CA ASP A 317 -18.21 7.40 8.94
C ASP A 317 -17.17 6.49 8.26
N VAL A 318 -17.47 5.94 7.08
CA VAL A 318 -16.44 5.28 6.23
C VAL A 318 -15.30 6.24 5.93
N ARG A 319 -15.63 7.44 5.44
CA ARG A 319 -14.61 8.45 5.09
C ARG A 319 -13.78 8.87 6.30
N ASP A 320 -14.39 9.03 7.46
CA ASP A 320 -13.71 9.45 8.68
C ASP A 320 -13.05 8.29 9.46
N LEU A 321 -13.11 7.04 8.97
CA LEU A 321 -12.64 5.82 9.66
C LEU A 321 -11.24 5.96 10.29
N PHE A 322 -10.23 6.43 9.53
CA PHE A 322 -8.87 6.56 10.05
C PHE A 322 -8.76 7.63 11.14
N VAL A 323 -9.53 8.73 11.00
CA VAL A 323 -9.61 9.78 12.01
C VAL A 323 -10.22 9.23 13.29
N ASP A 324 -11.32 8.49 13.16
CA ASP A 324 -12.04 7.91 14.29
C ASP A 324 -11.22 6.82 15.00
N LEU A 325 -10.52 5.96 14.26
CA LEU A 325 -9.59 4.99 14.84
C LEU A 325 -8.49 5.68 15.64
N VAL A 326 -7.95 6.77 15.12
CA VAL A 326 -6.94 7.54 15.86
C VAL A 326 -7.53 8.13 17.13
N GLU A 327 -8.68 8.78 17.05
CA GLU A 327 -9.30 9.46 18.20
C GLU A 327 -9.81 8.52 19.29
N LYS A 328 -10.51 7.45 18.89
CA LYS A 328 -11.28 6.64 19.81
C LYS A 328 -10.52 5.42 20.32
N PHE A 329 -9.43 5.04 19.65
CA PHE A 329 -8.65 3.87 20.02
C PHE A 329 -7.16 4.17 20.19
N ILE A 330 -6.50 4.77 19.21
CA ILE A 330 -5.04 4.94 19.24
C ILE A 330 -4.61 6.02 20.25
N GLU A 331 -5.28 7.17 20.30
CA GLU A 331 -4.97 8.26 21.24
C GLU A 331 -5.11 7.81 22.72
N PRO A 332 -6.17 7.08 23.13
CA PRO A 332 -6.24 6.45 24.45
C PRO A 332 -5.05 5.52 24.75
N CYS A 333 -4.75 4.57 23.84
CA CYS A 333 -3.62 3.65 24.01
C CYS A 333 -2.27 4.41 24.13
N ARG A 334 -2.08 5.47 23.33
CA ARG A 334 -0.87 6.31 23.40
C ARG A 334 -0.75 7.09 24.71
N SER A 335 -1.87 7.57 25.25
CA SER A 335 -1.91 8.32 26.51
C SER A 335 -1.42 7.45 27.68
N ASP A 336 -1.77 6.17 27.64
CA ASP A 336 -1.33 5.16 28.61
C ASP A 336 -0.01 4.46 28.20
N ARG A 337 0.67 4.98 27.18
CA ARG A 337 1.99 4.50 26.70
C ARG A 337 2.02 3.03 26.27
N TRP A 338 0.94 2.54 25.67
CA TRP A 338 0.91 1.18 25.13
C TRP A 338 1.91 1.03 24.00
N LEU A 339 2.61 -0.10 23.99
CA LEU A 339 3.47 -0.49 22.89
C LEU A 339 2.67 -1.24 21.82
N LEU A 340 3.24 -1.36 20.62
CA LEU A 340 2.63 -2.11 19.52
C LEU A 340 2.28 -3.56 19.93
N ASN A 341 3.14 -4.21 20.71
CA ASN A 341 2.90 -5.57 21.17
C ASN A 341 1.71 -5.64 22.16
N ASP A 342 1.54 -4.63 23.01
CA ASP A 342 0.42 -4.58 23.96
C ASP A 342 -0.91 -4.47 23.22
N VAL A 343 -0.97 -3.58 22.21
CA VAL A 343 -2.14 -3.41 21.36
C VAL A 343 -2.46 -4.71 20.61
N ARG A 344 -1.45 -5.39 20.07
CA ARG A 344 -1.62 -6.69 19.38
C ARG A 344 -2.18 -7.76 20.31
N LEU A 345 -1.60 -7.92 21.50
CA LEU A 345 -2.06 -8.90 22.49
C LEU A 345 -3.50 -8.60 22.94
N PHE A 346 -3.81 -7.32 23.19
CA PHE A 346 -5.16 -6.88 23.52
C PHE A 346 -6.14 -7.20 22.41
N LEU A 347 -5.91 -6.78 21.17
CA LEU A 347 -6.84 -6.98 20.06
C LEU A 347 -7.05 -8.47 19.74
N ASN A 348 -5.97 -9.27 19.78
CA ASN A 348 -6.07 -10.72 19.58
C ASN A 348 -6.96 -11.37 20.64
N GLN A 349 -6.74 -11.03 21.91
CA GLN A 349 -7.54 -11.60 22.99
C GLN A 349 -8.96 -11.04 23.03
N TYR A 350 -9.13 -9.76 22.69
CA TYR A 350 -10.41 -9.09 22.59
C TYR A 350 -11.30 -9.82 21.58
N SER A 351 -10.80 -10.07 20.37
CA SER A 351 -11.53 -10.82 19.34
C SER A 351 -11.79 -12.27 19.74
N ALA A 352 -10.77 -12.99 20.23
CA ALA A 352 -10.90 -14.41 20.57
C ALA A 352 -11.90 -14.67 21.71
N SER A 353 -12.00 -13.77 22.69
CA SER A 353 -12.86 -13.96 23.87
C SER A 353 -14.35 -13.79 23.55
N VAL A 354 -14.71 -13.13 22.45
CA VAL A 354 -16.13 -12.92 22.09
C VAL A 354 -16.84 -14.24 21.79
N HIS A 355 -16.15 -15.21 21.18
CA HIS A 355 -16.72 -16.53 20.87
C HIS A 355 -17.11 -17.36 22.11
N SER A 356 -16.65 -16.96 23.30
CA SER A 356 -17.04 -17.61 24.56
C SER A 356 -18.35 -17.04 25.13
N LEU A 357 -18.87 -15.93 24.59
CA LEU A 357 -20.09 -15.27 25.04
C LEU A 357 -21.32 -15.91 24.39
N ASP A 358 -22.35 -16.16 25.19
CA ASP A 358 -23.64 -16.60 24.68
C ASP A 358 -24.25 -15.46 23.82
N GLY A 359 -24.63 -15.78 22.58
CA GLY A 359 -25.05 -14.80 21.56
C GLY A 359 -24.06 -14.57 20.42
N PHE A 360 -22.81 -15.04 20.55
CA PHE A 360 -21.77 -14.98 19.50
C PHE A 360 -21.10 -16.35 19.25
N ARG A 361 -21.78 -17.44 19.66
CA ARG A 361 -21.35 -18.82 19.44
C ARG A 361 -21.71 -19.34 18.06
#